data_AF-A0A4U9V774-F1
#
_entry.id   AF-A0A4U9V774-F1
#
_cell.length_a   1.000
_cell.length_b   1.000
_cell.length_c   1.000
_cell.angle_alpha   90.00
_cell.angle_beta   90.00
_cell.angle_gamma   90.00
#
_symmetry.space_group_name_H-M   'P 1'
#
loop_
_entity.id
_entity.type
_entity.pdbx_description
1 polymer ?
#
loop_
_entity_poly.entity_id
_entity_poly.type
_entity_poly.pdbx_seq_one_letter_code
_entity_poly.pdbx_strand_id
1 'polypeptide(L)'
;MWVTATCIKTVFDTLATAAHNGVAVVRSSRVPTGSTTEDAEVDDTKLGFVAAGTLNPQKARILLQLALTQTKDAKQIQAMFNQY
;
A
#
# COMPACT_ATOMS: atom_id res chain seq x y z
N MET A 1 2.98 19.74 0.83
CA MET A 1 3.85 19.21 -0.24
C MET A 1 3.45 17.76 -0.45
N TRP A 2 2.72 17.46 -1.52
CA TRP A 2 2.18 16.12 -1.79
C TRP A 2 3.29 15.30 -2.43
N VAL A 3 3.75 14.25 -1.74
CA VAL A 3 4.80 13.36 -2.24
C VAL A 3 4.11 12.24 -2.97
N THR A 4 4.33 12.17 -4.27
CA THR A 4 3.86 11.07 -5.09
C THR A 4 4.74 9.83 -4.81
N ALA A 5 4.12 8.75 -4.34
CA ALA A 5 4.82 7.47 -4.10
C ALA A 5 5.00 6.74 -5.44
N THR A 6 5.86 7.28 -6.31
CA THR A 6 6.08 6.75 -7.65
C THR A 6 7.03 5.55 -7.58
N CYS A 7 6.56 4.39 -8.03
CA CYS A 7 7.36 3.18 -8.14
C CYS A 7 8.10 3.12 -9.49
N ILE A 8 9.22 2.41 -9.57
CA ILE A 8 9.88 2.10 -10.85
C ILE A 8 8.93 1.23 -11.68
N LYS A 9 8.72 1.55 -12.96
CA LYS A 9 7.76 0.86 -13.85
C LYS A 9 7.89 -0.68 -13.83
N THR A 10 9.12 -1.20 -13.85
CA THR A 10 9.37 -2.66 -13.80
C THR A 10 8.93 -3.31 -12.49
N VAL A 11 9.08 -2.60 -11.37
CA VAL A 11 8.64 -3.06 -10.05
C VAL A 11 7.12 -2.94 -9.93
N PHE A 12 6.53 -1.91 -10.55
CA PHE A 12 5.08 -1.73 -10.57
C PHE A 12 4.36 -2.88 -11.30
N ASP A 13 4.82 -3.26 -12.49
CA ASP A 13 4.19 -4.34 -13.28
C ASP A 13 4.28 -5.70 -12.58
N THR A 14 5.40 -5.98 -11.92
CA THR A 14 5.58 -7.21 -11.15
C THR A 14 4.70 -7.24 -9.90
N LEU A 15 4.56 -6.11 -9.20
CA LEU A 15 3.67 -5.98 -8.04
C LEU A 15 2.19 -6.05 -8.44
N ALA A 16 1.80 -5.46 -9.57
CA ALA A 16 0.44 -5.54 -10.10
C ALA A 16 0.06 -7.00 -10.43
N THR A 17 0.98 -7.73 -11.05
CA THR A 17 0.80 -9.17 -11.31
C THR A 17 0.68 -9.97 -10.01
N ALA A 18 1.49 -9.65 -9.00
CA ALA A 18 1.43 -10.30 -7.70
C ALA A 18 0.10 -10.03 -6.97
N ALA A 19 -0.41 -8.79 -7.02
CA ALA A 19 -1.70 -8.45 -6.42
C ALA A 19 -2.86 -9.16 -7.10
N HIS A 20 -2.83 -9.30 -8.43
CA HIS A 20 -3.81 -10.14 -9.13
C HIS A 20 -3.76 -11.62 -8.71
N ASN A 21 -2.58 -12.12 -8.33
CA ASN A 21 -2.41 -13.47 -7.77
C ASN A 21 -2.79 -13.58 -6.29
N GLY A 22 -3.36 -12.53 -5.68
CA GLY A 22 -3.82 -12.52 -4.30
C GLY A 22 -2.74 -12.20 -3.26
N VAL A 23 -1.59 -11.64 -3.68
CA VAL A 23 -0.55 -11.16 -2.77
C VAL A 23 -0.89 -9.75 -2.32
N ALA A 24 -0.94 -9.50 -1.01
CA ALA A 24 -1.17 -8.16 -0.48
C ALA A 24 0.04 -7.26 -0.74
N VAL A 25 -0.18 -6.14 -1.44
CA VAL A 25 0.85 -5.15 -1.78
C VAL A 25 0.55 -3.83 -1.07
N VAL A 26 1.51 -3.34 -0.28
CA VAL A 26 1.41 -2.06 0.43
C VAL A 26 2.39 -1.05 -0.15
N ARG A 27 1.90 0.13 -0.55
CA ARG A 27 2.70 1.27 -1.01
C ARG A 27 3.02 2.19 0.16
N SER A 28 4.31 2.37 0.42
CA SER A 28 4.83 3.31 1.44
C SER A 28 5.94 4.15 0.84
N SER A 29 6.16 5.34 1.40
CA SER A 29 7.17 6.29 0.93
C SER A 29 8.46 6.20 1.74
N ARG A 30 9.59 6.47 1.08
CA ARG A 30 10.91 6.64 1.73
C ARG A 30 11.12 8.05 2.29
N VAL A 31 10.20 8.97 2.02
CA VAL A 31 10.28 10.35 2.48
C VAL A 31 9.86 10.42 3.96
N PRO A 32 10.63 11.10 4.85
CA PRO A 32 10.35 11.13 6.28
C PRO A 32 9.08 11.90 6.64
N THR A 33 8.58 12.76 5.75
CA THR A 33 7.35 13.52 5.91
C THR A 33 6.55 13.51 4.60
N GLY A 34 5.32 13.02 4.65
CA GLY A 34 4.41 12.97 3.50
C GLY A 34 3.54 11.73 3.53
N SER A 35 2.22 11.93 3.48
CA SER A 35 1.26 10.83 3.40
C SER A 35 1.26 10.24 2.00
N THR A 36 1.38 8.91 1.89
CA THR A 36 1.04 8.18 0.67
C THR A 36 -0.48 8.18 0.57
N THR A 37 -1.04 9.11 -0.20
CA THR A 37 -2.49 9.18 -0.42
C THR A 37 -2.96 8.13 -1.41
N GLU A 38 -4.10 7.51 -1.09
CA GLU A 38 -4.92 6.73 -2.02
C GLU A 38 -5.27 7.60 -3.24
N ASP A 39 -5.30 7.02 -4.44
CA ASP A 39 -5.78 7.65 -5.69
C ASP A 39 -4.99 8.88 -6.24
N ALA A 40 -3.75 9.12 -5.81
CA ALA A 40 -2.98 10.25 -6.36
C ALA A 40 -2.36 10.01 -7.74
N GLU A 41 -1.71 8.86 -7.97
CA GLU A 41 -1.03 8.52 -9.25
C GLU A 41 -1.34 7.10 -9.75
N VAL A 42 -1.96 6.27 -8.90
CA VAL A 42 -2.19 4.84 -9.15
C VAL A 42 -3.63 4.54 -8.77
N ASP A 43 -4.34 3.87 -9.68
CA ASP A 43 -5.73 3.40 -9.49
C ASP A 43 -5.69 2.18 -8.53
N ASP A 44 -5.45 2.43 -7.24
CA ASP A 44 -5.20 1.40 -6.22
C ASP A 44 -6.41 0.46 -6.06
N THR A 45 -7.62 0.96 -6.32
CA THR A 45 -8.87 0.18 -6.33
C THR A 45 -8.97 -0.84 -7.45
N LYS A 46 -8.31 -0.60 -8.59
CA LYS A 46 -8.24 -1.59 -9.70
C LYS A 46 -7.15 -2.63 -9.50
N LEU A 47 -6.08 -2.28 -8.81
CA LEU A 47 -4.90 -3.13 -8.65
C LEU A 47 -4.89 -3.91 -7.33
N GLY A 48 -5.77 -3.57 -6.38
CA GLY A 48 -5.81 -4.21 -5.06
C GLY A 48 -4.63 -3.79 -4.18
N PHE A 49 -4.13 -2.57 -4.37
CA PHE A 49 -3.03 -2.03 -3.58
C PHE A 49 -3.54 -1.32 -2.33
N VAL A 50 -2.70 -1.33 -1.29
CA VAL A 50 -2.97 -0.67 -0.02
C VAL A 50 -2.01 0.51 0.15
N ALA A 51 -2.52 1.70 0.42
CA ALA A 51 -1.72 2.88 0.72
C ALA A 51 -1.38 2.91 2.22
N ALA A 52 -0.09 3.08 2.54
CA ALA A 52 0.39 3.14 3.91
C ALA A 52 0.15 4.49 4.61
N GLY A 53 -0.36 5.50 3.91
CA GLY A 53 -0.57 6.83 4.48
C GLY A 53 0.72 7.43 5.03
N THR A 54 0.71 7.83 6.30
CA THR A 54 1.87 8.40 7.01
C THR A 54 2.80 7.35 7.60
N LEU A 55 2.49 6.06 7.43
CA LEU A 55 3.29 4.99 8.02
C LEU A 55 4.58 4.77 7.21
N ASN A 56 5.70 4.87 7.92
CA ASN A 56 7.00 4.46 7.41
C ASN A 56 6.98 2.98 6.99
N PRO A 57 7.84 2.56 6.03
CA PRO A 57 7.85 1.20 5.51
C PRO A 57 8.01 0.13 6.60
N GLN A 58 8.75 0.44 7.66
CA GLN A 58 8.93 -0.46 8.81
C GLN A 58 7.64 -0.66 9.62
N LYS A 59 6.89 0.41 9.87
CA LYS A 59 5.61 0.35 10.60
C LYS A 59 4.53 -0.31 9.75
N ALA A 60 4.47 0.05 8.47
CA ALA A 60 3.56 -0.55 7.50
C ALA A 60 3.72 -2.08 7.42
N ARG A 61 4.96 -2.59 7.48
CA ARG A 61 5.23 -4.03 7.50
C ARG A 61 4.62 -4.73 8.71
N ILE A 62 4.75 -4.15 9.90
CA ILE A 62 4.21 -4.73 11.14
C ILE A 62 2.68 -4.78 11.06
N LEU A 63 2.05 -3.67 10.65
CA LEU A 63 0.61 -3.61 10.52
C LEU A 63 0.09 -4.59 9.47
N LEU A 64 0.79 -4.72 8.33
CA LEU A 64 0.44 -5.70 7.29
C LEU A 64 0.52 -7.14 7.81
N GLN A 65 1.56 -7.50 8.56
CA GLN A 65 1.69 -8.84 9.16
C GLN A 65 0.50 -9.15 10.07
N LEU A 66 0.05 -8.18 10.87
CA LEU A 66 -1.12 -8.34 11.72
C LEU A 66 -2.41 -8.42 10.89
N ALA A 67 -2.57 -7.55 9.90
CA ALA A 67 -3.75 -7.53 9.03
C ALA A 67 -3.94 -8.86 8.30
N LEU A 68 -2.86 -9.46 7.80
CA LEU A 68 -2.87 -10.76 7.10
C LEU A 68 -3.31 -11.94 7.98
N THR A 69 -3.28 -11.80 9.32
CA THR A 69 -3.83 -12.82 10.22
C THR A 69 -5.35 -12.76 10.35
N GLN A 70 -5.94 -11.58 10.09
CA GLN A 70 -7.39 -11.36 10.17
C GLN A 70 -8.06 -11.50 8.81
N THR A 71 -7.45 -10.93 7.76
CA THR A 71 -8.07 -10.83 6.44
C THR A 71 -7.04 -10.77 5.32
N LYS A 72 -7.45 -11.21 4.13
CA LYS A 72 -6.67 -11.10 2.89
C LYS A 72 -7.32 -10.12 1.90
N ASP A 73 -8.44 -9.51 2.29
CA ASP A 73 -9.15 -8.55 1.46
C ASP A 73 -8.46 -7.20 1.51
N ALA A 74 -7.97 -6.72 0.37
CA ALA A 74 -7.26 -5.45 0.24
C ALA A 74 -8.07 -4.27 0.80
N LYS A 75 -9.40 -4.28 0.67
CA LYS A 75 -10.26 -3.20 1.21
C LYS A 75 -10.27 -3.17 2.73
N GLN A 76 -10.31 -4.33 3.37
CA GLN A 76 -10.27 -4.42 4.83
C GLN A 76 -8.88 -4.06 5.36
N ILE A 77 -7.82 -4.47 4.65
CA ILE A 77 -6.46 -4.06 4.99
C ILE A 77 -6.34 -2.53 4.87
N GLN A 78 -6.87 -1.91 3.81
CA GLN A 78 -6.89 -0.45 3.70
C GLN A 78 -7.62 0.23 4.87
N ALA A 79 -8.77 -0.31 5.28
CA ALA A 79 -9.49 0.20 6.45
C ALA A 79 -8.64 0.13 7.73
N MET A 80 -7.86 -0.95 7.93
CA MET A 80 -6.94 -1.06 9.07
C MET A 80 -5.82 -0.01 8.99
N PHE A 81 -5.25 0.23 7.80
CA PHE A 81 -4.22 1.25 7.58
C PHE A 81 -4.73 2.68 7.75
N ASN A 82 -6.03 2.91 7.54
CA ASN A 82 -6.66 4.21 7.78
C ASN A 82 -7.06 4.41 9.25
N GLN A 83 -7.26 3.32 10.01
CA GLN A 83 -7.66 3.35 11.40
C GLN A 83 -6.48 3.39 12.39
N TYR A 84 -5.33 2.77 12.04
CA TYR A 84 -4.17 2.57 12.92
C TYR A 84 -2.88 3.15 12.33
#